data_AF-A0AAD2H3Q4-F1
#
_entry.id   AF-A0AAD2H3Q4-F1
#
_cell.length_a   1.000
_cell.length_b   1.000
_cell.length_c   1.000
_cell.angle_alpha   90.00
_cell.angle_beta   90.00
_cell.angle_gamma   90.00
#
_symmetry.space_group_name_H-M   'P 1'
#
loop_
_entity.id
_entity.type
_entity.pdbx_description
1 polymer ?
#
loop_
_entity_poly.entity_id
_entity_poly.type
_entity_poly.pdbx_seq_one_letter_code
_entity_poly.pdbx_strand_id
1 'polypeptide(L)'
;MGWQSWDSLSEGGAKLPSTSEGVVQGSGGSASLPETVDYASLPLDVWAPLMPHDTGLSEITITHCFVNPRLSDVCDPSSTSEQDAIRGKWVRVDRNLNFDAGYFSGYLGYRCFFSSPQRRQDVNLITDIQLLASGKSPSQPGSWKKAGTSLRAGVAGTPPLYLWYRTGKTFGDMDAAERSNIVTELDVVYGDDIPWYGFEKLDPPTVLHHRETESTWLTMRRGVKLPPRASPLHFSRDGKFKILQVADLHYSVSAGVCRDAPPSAAAGCKAGSDNLTTTSLIGRMLDIEKPDLVVFTGDQLNGQGTSWDPKSVIAKFSRAVTERGVPWAVIFGNHDEETGHVSKEEQVKLLQALPFSLVERGPKDVHGVGNYVLNVKSADASKTQLLTLYFLDSGSYSKGFFNFFGFFTPTAYDWIRKSQINWFLQQSAAVKPIQRPFHPDTGKDFGHVWARQGHDQVAPLAAKLAKPNAIMFFHMPLPETYNKADVGANGKPLDIGISGQEPNGNAKSNDGFFADGILKAMESDHVSSNLQEVKVIGNGHSHVTENCRRVKGVWFCFGGGGSYSGYGKLGFDRRFRVYDIADYGETIRTYKRTEHNNFEEVTDEVILVGKGARV
;
A
#
# COMPACT_ATOMS: atom_id res chain seq x y z
N MET A 1 -28.45 -7.70 -20.88
CA MET A 1 -29.01 -7.17 -19.61
C MET A 1 -27.83 -7.01 -18.67
N GLY A 2 -27.18 -5.88 -18.46
CA GLY A 2 -27.59 -4.48 -18.52
C GLY A 2 -27.17 -3.88 -17.18
N TRP A 3 -25.86 -3.67 -16.98
CA TRP A 3 -25.27 -3.13 -15.75
C TRP A 3 -25.68 -1.65 -15.58
N GLN A 4 -26.32 -1.33 -14.46
CA GLN A 4 -26.65 0.05 -14.07
C GLN A 4 -25.51 0.61 -13.21
N SER A 5 -24.87 1.66 -13.70
CA SER A 5 -24.06 2.59 -12.92
C SER A 5 -24.99 3.57 -12.20
N TRP A 6 -24.87 3.69 -10.88
CA TRP A 6 -25.65 4.63 -10.09
C TRP A 6 -24.83 5.90 -9.81
N ASP A 7 -25.07 6.93 -10.62
CA ASP A 7 -24.86 8.32 -10.22
C ASP A 7 -26.17 8.85 -9.65
N SER A 8 -26.16 9.38 -8.44
CA SER A 8 -27.31 10.07 -7.85
C SER A 8 -27.24 11.56 -8.22
N LEU A 9 -28.19 12.02 -9.02
CA LEU A 9 -28.51 13.44 -9.19
C LEU A 9 -30.00 13.64 -8.88
N SER A 10 -30.27 14.66 -8.07
CA SER A 10 -31.61 15.07 -7.63
C SER A 10 -32.39 15.84 -8.71
N GLU A 11 -33.69 15.55 -8.74
CA GLU A 11 -34.85 16.39 -9.13
C GLU A 11 -35.07 16.89 -10.58
N GLY A 12 -36.33 16.82 -10.99
CA GLY A 12 -36.91 17.62 -12.08
C GLY A 12 -37.34 16.82 -13.32
N GLY A 13 -38.64 16.58 -13.47
CA GLY A 13 -39.18 15.82 -14.60
C GLY A 13 -39.21 16.58 -15.93
N ALA A 14 -38.96 15.87 -17.03
CA ALA A 14 -39.66 15.98 -18.31
C ALA A 14 -39.15 14.91 -19.29
N LYS A 15 -40.06 14.34 -20.09
CA LYS A 15 -39.81 13.30 -21.10
C LYS A 15 -38.97 13.84 -22.29
N LEU A 16 -38.11 12.98 -22.84
CA LEU A 16 -37.54 13.10 -24.21
C LEU A 16 -37.71 11.76 -24.95
N PRO A 17 -37.91 11.74 -26.28
CA PRO A 17 -37.66 10.57 -27.09
C PRO A 17 -36.27 10.60 -27.76
N SER A 18 -35.84 9.40 -28.13
CA SER A 18 -34.55 8.92 -28.64
C SER A 18 -34.00 9.57 -29.92
N THR A 19 -32.65 9.69 -30.01
CA THR A 19 -31.78 8.96 -31.00
C THR A 19 -30.29 9.34 -30.86
N SER A 20 -29.42 8.32 -30.93
CA SER A 20 -28.04 8.21 -31.47
C SER A 20 -26.93 9.25 -31.22
N GLU A 21 -25.77 8.70 -30.81
CA GLU A 21 -24.36 9.13 -30.98
C GLU A 21 -23.85 10.40 -30.27
N GLY A 22 -22.79 10.24 -29.46
CA GLY A 22 -22.01 11.36 -28.91
C GLY A 22 -21.06 10.98 -27.77
N VAL A 23 -19.77 10.89 -28.09
CA VAL A 23 -18.63 10.83 -27.17
C VAL A 23 -18.41 12.18 -26.47
N VAL A 24 -18.33 12.27 -25.14
CA VAL A 24 -17.63 13.33 -24.35
C VAL A 24 -17.39 12.78 -22.92
N GLN A 25 -16.16 12.58 -22.43
CA GLN A 25 -15.26 13.52 -21.72
C GLN A 25 -15.79 14.02 -20.34
N GLY A 26 -15.02 13.78 -19.26
CA GLY A 26 -15.28 14.29 -17.90
C GLY A 26 -14.38 13.57 -16.88
N SER A 27 -13.17 14.09 -16.63
CA SER A 27 -12.78 14.95 -15.50
C SER A 27 -12.57 14.20 -14.19
N GLY A 28 -11.30 14.13 -13.77
CA GLY A 28 -10.82 13.46 -12.57
C GLY A 28 -11.46 13.96 -11.28
N GLY A 29 -11.87 13.00 -10.46
CA GLY A 29 -12.20 13.18 -9.05
C GLY A 29 -11.63 12.01 -8.26
N SER A 30 -10.83 12.33 -7.24
CA SER A 30 -10.32 11.40 -6.23
C SER A 30 -11.49 10.69 -5.56
N ALA A 31 -11.53 9.36 -5.64
CA ALA A 31 -12.54 8.56 -4.94
C ALA A 31 -12.11 8.38 -3.48
N SER A 32 -12.30 9.42 -2.66
CA SER A 32 -12.30 9.27 -1.21
C SER A 32 -13.61 8.62 -0.77
N LEU A 33 -13.55 7.60 0.08
CA LEU A 33 -14.75 7.07 0.76
C LEU A 33 -15.45 8.23 1.51
N PRO A 34 -16.78 8.38 1.45
CA PRO A 34 -17.50 9.47 2.10
C PRO A 34 -17.33 9.46 3.64
N GLU A 35 -17.47 10.64 4.28
CA GLU A 35 -17.41 10.81 5.75
C GLU A 35 -18.57 10.11 6.48
N THR A 36 -19.67 9.85 5.76
CA THR A 36 -20.82 9.06 6.23
C THR A 36 -21.08 7.95 5.23
N VAL A 37 -20.96 6.69 5.66
CA VAL A 37 -21.30 5.55 4.82
C VAL A 37 -22.79 5.25 4.98
N ASP A 38 -23.54 5.30 3.89
CA ASP A 38 -24.91 4.79 3.87
C ASP A 38 -24.88 3.27 3.77
N TYR A 39 -24.87 2.60 4.92
CA TYR A 39 -24.83 1.14 5.01
C TYR A 39 -26.00 0.44 4.32
N ALA A 40 -27.15 1.12 4.19
CA ALA A 40 -28.35 0.57 3.56
C ALA A 40 -28.24 0.48 2.03
N SER A 41 -27.35 1.26 1.40
CA SER A 41 -27.12 1.18 -0.04
C SER A 41 -26.07 0.13 -0.46
N LEU A 42 -25.31 -0.42 0.49
CA LEU A 42 -24.28 -1.41 0.17
C LEU A 42 -24.91 -2.74 -0.31
N PRO A 43 -24.33 -3.41 -1.32
CA PRO A 43 -24.87 -4.68 -1.83
C PRO A 43 -24.71 -5.81 -0.82
N LEU A 44 -25.70 -6.69 -0.72
CA LEU A 44 -25.69 -7.84 0.21
C LEU A 44 -25.49 -9.18 -0.50
N ASP A 45 -25.38 -9.17 -1.83
CA ASP A 45 -25.29 -10.34 -2.70
C ASP A 45 -23.88 -10.55 -3.28
N VAL A 46 -22.92 -9.73 -2.85
CA VAL A 46 -21.52 -9.80 -3.29
C VAL A 46 -20.61 -9.85 -2.07
N TRP A 47 -19.60 -10.72 -2.12
CA TRP A 47 -18.56 -10.76 -1.10
C TRP A 47 -17.56 -9.63 -1.31
N ALA A 48 -17.45 -8.75 -0.33
CA ALA A 48 -16.66 -7.53 -0.43
C ALA A 48 -16.12 -7.14 0.95
N PRO A 49 -15.04 -7.81 1.41
CA PRO A 49 -14.58 -7.73 2.80
C PRO A 49 -14.01 -6.35 3.16
N LEU A 50 -13.75 -5.50 2.18
CA LEU A 50 -13.31 -4.11 2.41
C LEU A 50 -14.48 -3.15 2.66
N MET A 51 -15.71 -3.53 2.30
CA MET A 51 -16.88 -2.71 2.55
C MET A 51 -17.27 -2.78 4.03
N PRO A 52 -17.56 -1.64 4.67
CA PRO A 52 -17.90 -1.60 6.09
C PRO A 52 -19.37 -1.94 6.33
N HIS A 53 -19.77 -3.19 6.08
CA HIS A 53 -21.13 -3.64 6.37
C HIS A 53 -21.40 -3.68 7.88
N ASP A 54 -22.52 -3.07 8.30
CA ASP A 54 -23.12 -3.26 9.62
C ASP A 54 -24.12 -4.43 9.65
N THR A 55 -24.32 -5.08 8.51
CA THR A 55 -25.27 -6.16 8.32
C THR A 55 -24.67 -7.46 8.86
N GLY A 56 -25.36 -8.09 9.81
CA GLY A 56 -24.92 -9.37 10.37
C GLY A 56 -25.24 -10.55 9.47
N LEU A 57 -24.52 -11.64 9.72
CA LEU A 57 -24.72 -12.92 9.04
C LEU A 57 -25.80 -13.74 9.76
N SER A 58 -26.71 -14.39 9.04
CA SER A 58 -27.78 -15.21 9.64
C SER A 58 -27.44 -16.71 9.64
N GLU A 59 -26.72 -17.16 8.62
CA GLU A 59 -26.38 -18.55 8.39
C GLU A 59 -24.99 -18.67 7.76
N ILE A 60 -24.34 -19.80 8.04
CA ILE A 60 -23.04 -20.20 7.49
C ILE A 60 -23.15 -21.63 6.99
N THR A 61 -22.64 -21.88 5.78
CA THR A 61 -22.43 -23.23 5.27
C THR A 61 -21.10 -23.36 4.52
N ILE A 62 -20.65 -24.60 4.39
CA ILE A 62 -19.39 -24.95 3.72
C ILE A 62 -19.71 -26.01 2.68
N THR A 63 -19.41 -25.70 1.41
CA THR A 63 -19.61 -26.63 0.30
C THR A 63 -18.27 -27.04 -0.29
N HIS A 64 -18.19 -28.32 -0.67
CA HIS A 64 -17.09 -28.84 -1.46
C HIS A 64 -17.47 -28.86 -2.94
N CYS A 65 -16.65 -28.22 -3.76
CA CYS A 65 -16.89 -28.08 -5.19
C CYS A 65 -15.72 -28.65 -5.99
N PHE A 66 -16.04 -29.50 -6.97
CA PHE A 66 -15.04 -30.09 -7.86
C PHE A 66 -14.82 -29.30 -9.16
N VAL A 67 -15.52 -28.19 -9.31
CA VAL A 67 -15.45 -27.26 -10.45
C VAL A 67 -14.99 -25.91 -9.93
N ASN A 68 -14.29 -25.12 -10.74
CA ASN A 68 -13.97 -23.75 -10.35
C ASN A 68 -15.27 -22.96 -10.17
N PRO A 69 -15.57 -22.49 -8.94
CA PRO A 69 -16.84 -21.86 -8.61
C PRO A 69 -16.93 -20.46 -9.24
N ARG A 70 -15.82 -19.87 -9.73
CA ARG A 70 -15.87 -18.65 -10.55
C ARG A 70 -16.43 -18.89 -11.95
N LEU A 71 -16.46 -20.14 -12.41
CA LEU A 71 -16.94 -20.51 -13.75
C LEU A 71 -18.35 -21.10 -13.72
N SER A 72 -18.87 -21.46 -12.53
CA SER A 72 -20.18 -22.10 -12.38
C SER A 72 -20.70 -22.01 -10.95
N ASP A 73 -22.02 -21.90 -10.82
CA ASP A 73 -22.82 -21.90 -9.60
C ASP A 73 -23.28 -23.30 -9.15
N VAL A 74 -22.85 -24.37 -9.82
CA VAL A 74 -23.28 -25.77 -9.55
C VAL A 74 -23.03 -26.22 -8.10
N CYS A 75 -22.14 -25.53 -7.39
CA CYS A 75 -21.78 -25.83 -6.01
C CYS A 75 -22.34 -24.82 -5.00
N ASP A 76 -23.14 -23.87 -5.44
CA ASP A 76 -23.81 -22.94 -4.55
C ASP A 76 -24.89 -23.71 -3.76
N PRO A 77 -25.08 -23.40 -2.46
CA PRO A 77 -26.09 -24.08 -1.67
C PRO A 77 -27.48 -23.79 -2.22
N SER A 78 -28.33 -24.81 -2.29
CA SER A 78 -29.71 -24.63 -2.72
C SER A 78 -30.49 -23.80 -1.70
N SER A 79 -31.32 -22.88 -2.21
CA SER A 79 -32.24 -22.07 -1.41
C SER A 79 -33.49 -21.77 -2.24
N THR A 80 -34.60 -21.57 -1.56
CA THR A 80 -35.89 -21.11 -2.14
C THR A 80 -36.01 -19.59 -2.00
N SER A 81 -36.84 -18.95 -2.82
CA SER A 81 -37.07 -17.50 -2.72
C SER A 81 -37.61 -17.10 -1.34
N GLU A 82 -38.39 -17.97 -0.69
CA GLU A 82 -38.88 -17.77 0.67
C GLU A 82 -37.74 -17.86 1.70
N GLN A 83 -36.83 -18.83 1.55
CA GLN A 83 -35.65 -18.94 2.41
C GLN A 83 -34.72 -17.74 2.24
N ASP A 84 -34.47 -17.29 1.01
CA ASP A 84 -33.65 -16.10 0.74
C ASP A 84 -34.30 -14.83 1.30
N ALA A 85 -35.62 -14.70 1.23
CA ALA A 85 -36.35 -13.56 1.81
C ALA A 85 -36.28 -13.53 3.35
N ILE A 86 -36.15 -14.70 3.99
CA ILE A 86 -36.05 -14.80 5.46
C ILE A 86 -34.59 -14.71 5.92
N ARG A 87 -33.67 -15.43 5.29
CA ARG A 87 -32.30 -15.62 5.77
C ARG A 87 -31.28 -14.76 5.04
N GLY A 88 -31.61 -14.24 3.86
CA GLY A 88 -30.64 -13.62 2.95
C GLY A 88 -30.10 -14.65 1.96
N LYS A 89 -29.74 -14.17 0.77
CA LYS A 89 -29.12 -14.99 -0.27
C LYS A 89 -27.73 -15.44 0.17
N TRP A 90 -27.31 -16.60 -0.30
CA TRP A 90 -25.96 -17.10 -0.09
C TRP A 90 -24.94 -16.22 -0.82
N VAL A 91 -23.95 -15.75 -0.07
CA VAL A 91 -22.79 -15.00 -0.57
C VAL A 91 -21.53 -15.82 -0.34
N ARG A 92 -20.79 -16.07 -1.42
CA ARG A 92 -19.57 -16.87 -1.38
C ARG A 92 -18.35 -16.02 -1.00
N VAL A 93 -17.60 -16.46 0.00
CA VAL A 93 -16.22 -15.98 0.23
C VAL A 93 -15.33 -16.50 -0.89
N ASP A 94 -14.77 -15.61 -1.71
CA ASP A 94 -14.09 -16.00 -2.96
C ASP A 94 -12.74 -16.71 -2.77
N ARG A 95 -12.21 -16.71 -1.55
CA ARG A 95 -10.88 -17.26 -1.24
C ARG A 95 -10.99 -18.73 -0.81
N ASN A 96 -10.17 -19.59 -1.43
CA ASN A 96 -10.24 -21.03 -1.24
C ASN A 96 -9.55 -21.47 0.07
N LEU A 97 -10.31 -22.08 0.97
CA LEU A 97 -9.83 -22.58 2.27
C LEU A 97 -8.71 -23.65 2.19
N ASN A 98 -8.55 -24.31 1.04
CA ASN A 98 -7.58 -25.37 0.84
C ASN A 98 -6.68 -25.13 -0.38
N PHE A 99 -6.52 -23.86 -0.80
CA PHE A 99 -5.77 -23.50 -2.02
C PHE A 99 -4.42 -24.22 -2.13
N ASP A 100 -3.69 -24.27 -1.02
CA ASP A 100 -2.33 -24.83 -0.98
C ASP A 100 -2.27 -26.29 -0.50
N ALA A 101 -3.40 -26.95 -0.25
CA ALA A 101 -3.44 -28.27 0.39
C ALA A 101 -3.14 -29.46 -0.56
N GLY A 102 -2.61 -29.20 -1.77
CA GLY A 102 -2.24 -30.19 -2.80
C GLY A 102 -3.12 -30.21 -4.06
N TYR A 103 -2.72 -30.98 -5.09
CA TYR A 103 -3.33 -30.95 -6.44
C TYR A 103 -4.85 -31.30 -6.48
N PHE A 104 -5.28 -32.27 -5.68
CA PHE A 104 -6.69 -32.72 -5.62
C PHE A 104 -7.60 -31.82 -4.76
N SER A 105 -7.02 -31.03 -3.85
CA SER A 105 -7.71 -30.20 -2.85
C SER A 105 -7.60 -28.69 -3.13
N GLY A 106 -6.57 -28.26 -3.85
CA GLY A 106 -6.30 -26.87 -4.21
C GLY A 106 -6.87 -26.47 -5.57
N TYR A 107 -6.56 -27.22 -6.63
CA TYR A 107 -6.96 -26.91 -8.02
C TYR A 107 -8.28 -27.55 -8.45
N LEU A 108 -8.60 -28.73 -7.92
CA LEU A 108 -9.79 -29.53 -8.28
C LEU A 108 -10.84 -29.64 -7.16
N GLY A 109 -10.62 -29.01 -6.00
CA GLY A 109 -11.44 -29.18 -4.78
C GLY A 109 -11.72 -27.86 -4.07
N TYR A 110 -12.39 -26.93 -4.73
CA TYR A 110 -12.71 -25.62 -4.17
C TYR A 110 -13.59 -25.76 -2.93
N ARG A 111 -13.17 -25.10 -1.85
CA ARG A 111 -14.00 -24.96 -0.66
C ARG A 111 -14.60 -23.58 -0.59
N CYS A 112 -15.89 -23.55 -0.88
CA CYS A 112 -16.69 -22.35 -0.89
C CYS A 112 -17.36 -22.22 0.46
N PHE A 113 -17.07 -21.10 1.11
CA PHE A 113 -17.75 -20.70 2.31
C PHE A 113 -18.88 -19.77 1.93
N PHE A 114 -20.09 -20.02 2.40
CA PHE A 114 -21.22 -19.15 2.15
C PHE A 114 -21.76 -18.58 3.45
N SER A 115 -22.13 -17.30 3.39
CA SER A 115 -22.84 -16.62 4.46
C SER A 115 -24.06 -15.91 3.89
N SER A 116 -25.09 -15.73 4.71
CA SER A 116 -26.30 -15.01 4.30
C SER A 116 -26.44 -13.71 5.10
N PRO A 117 -26.03 -12.56 4.54
CA PRO A 117 -26.24 -11.25 5.15
C PRO A 117 -27.74 -10.91 5.19
N GLN A 118 -28.21 -10.31 6.28
CA GLN A 118 -29.63 -9.98 6.42
C GLN A 118 -29.90 -8.70 7.23
N ARG A 119 -30.76 -7.82 6.68
CA ARG A 119 -31.17 -6.55 7.31
C ARG A 119 -32.50 -6.60 8.06
N ARG A 120 -33.21 -7.72 7.96
CA ARG A 120 -34.46 -7.93 8.69
C ARG A 120 -34.23 -7.80 10.19
N GLN A 121 -35.12 -7.06 10.84
CA GLN A 121 -35.04 -6.79 12.27
C GLN A 121 -35.39 -8.03 13.11
N ASP A 122 -36.12 -8.98 12.55
CA ASP A 122 -36.68 -10.16 13.24
C ASP A 122 -35.89 -11.47 13.00
N VAL A 123 -34.66 -11.37 12.48
CA VAL A 123 -33.80 -12.52 12.18
C VAL A 123 -32.68 -12.61 13.21
N ASN A 124 -32.49 -13.79 13.79
CA ASN A 124 -31.38 -14.05 14.69
C ASN A 124 -30.05 -14.01 13.93
N LEU A 125 -29.10 -13.21 14.43
CA LEU A 125 -27.81 -13.00 13.77
C LEU A 125 -26.69 -13.74 14.48
N ILE A 126 -25.65 -14.08 13.72
CA ILE A 126 -24.48 -14.78 14.21
C ILE A 126 -23.67 -13.85 15.09
N THR A 127 -23.47 -14.27 16.33
CA THR A 127 -22.71 -13.53 17.35
C THR A 127 -21.41 -14.21 17.69
N ASP A 128 -21.18 -15.47 17.29
CA ASP A 128 -19.91 -16.14 17.61
C ASP A 128 -19.63 -17.34 16.69
N ILE A 129 -18.34 -17.65 16.51
CA ILE A 129 -17.85 -18.75 15.67
C ILE A 129 -16.72 -19.48 16.40
N GLN A 130 -16.76 -20.81 16.37
CA GLN A 130 -15.73 -21.68 16.95
C GLN A 130 -15.37 -22.80 15.98
N LEU A 131 -14.09 -23.16 15.93
CA LEU A 131 -13.61 -24.29 15.13
C LEU A 131 -13.21 -25.43 16.05
N LEU A 132 -13.88 -26.58 15.92
CA LEU A 132 -13.72 -27.71 16.82
C LEU A 132 -13.38 -29.00 16.07
N ALA A 133 -12.44 -29.77 16.62
CA ALA A 133 -12.07 -31.08 16.09
C ALA A 133 -13.26 -32.06 16.14
N SER A 134 -13.18 -33.13 15.34
CA SER A 134 -14.16 -34.21 15.37
C SER A 134 -14.37 -34.76 16.80
N GLY A 135 -15.63 -35.01 17.16
CA GLY A 135 -16.01 -35.51 18.49
C GLY A 135 -16.01 -34.47 19.62
N LYS A 136 -15.63 -33.21 19.35
CA LYS A 136 -15.79 -32.09 20.29
C LYS A 136 -17.07 -31.31 20.00
N SER A 137 -17.59 -30.61 21.01
CA SER A 137 -18.76 -29.73 20.90
C SER A 137 -18.60 -28.50 21.80
N PRO A 138 -19.28 -27.39 21.49
CA PRO A 138 -19.24 -26.19 22.33
C PRO A 138 -19.79 -26.46 23.74
N SER A 139 -19.47 -25.60 24.70
CA SER A 139 -19.88 -25.73 26.11
C SER A 139 -21.40 -25.63 26.37
N GLN A 140 -22.21 -25.31 25.35
CA GLN A 140 -23.68 -25.32 25.38
C GLN A 140 -24.25 -25.69 23.99
N PRO A 141 -24.21 -26.96 23.57
CA PRO A 141 -24.44 -27.34 22.17
C PRO A 141 -25.78 -26.87 21.58
N GLY A 142 -26.84 -26.79 22.40
CA GLY A 142 -28.19 -26.41 21.95
C GLY A 142 -28.32 -24.99 21.39
N SER A 143 -27.38 -24.08 21.69
CA SER A 143 -27.36 -22.72 21.13
C SER A 143 -26.45 -22.58 19.91
N TRP A 144 -25.76 -23.65 19.51
CA TRP A 144 -24.77 -23.64 18.43
C TRP A 144 -25.23 -24.52 17.27
N LYS A 145 -25.01 -24.03 16.06
CA LYS A 145 -25.24 -24.78 14.83
C LYS A 145 -23.90 -25.24 14.26
N LYS A 146 -23.83 -26.50 13.88
CA LYS A 146 -22.65 -27.11 13.24
C LYS A 146 -22.78 -27.03 11.72
N ALA A 147 -21.78 -26.50 11.03
CA ALA A 147 -21.70 -26.62 9.58
C ALA A 147 -21.49 -28.10 9.18
N GLY A 148 -22.25 -28.58 8.20
CA GLY A 148 -22.30 -30.00 7.85
C GLY A 148 -20.97 -30.56 7.33
N THR A 149 -20.22 -29.75 6.58
CA THR A 149 -18.95 -30.15 5.96
C THR A 149 -17.77 -29.76 6.84
N SER A 150 -16.83 -30.69 7.03
CA SER A 150 -15.54 -30.38 7.67
C SER A 150 -14.79 -29.32 6.86
N LEU A 151 -14.13 -28.37 7.51
CA LEU A 151 -13.21 -27.42 6.86
C LEU A 151 -12.02 -28.13 6.20
N ARG A 152 -11.65 -29.31 6.71
CA ARG A 152 -10.50 -30.12 6.28
C ARG A 152 -10.84 -31.31 5.39
N ALA A 153 -12.11 -31.51 5.03
CA ALA A 153 -12.45 -32.60 4.10
C ALA A 153 -11.66 -32.43 2.79
N GLY A 154 -11.15 -33.51 2.21
CA GLY A 154 -10.29 -33.44 1.02
C GLY A 154 -8.82 -33.11 1.27
N VAL A 155 -8.45 -32.65 2.48
CA VAL A 155 -7.03 -32.49 2.88
C VAL A 155 -6.52 -33.84 3.39
N ALA A 156 -5.61 -34.47 2.66
CA ALA A 156 -5.11 -35.80 2.98
C ALA A 156 -4.40 -35.82 4.35
N GLY A 157 -4.60 -36.90 5.10
CA GLY A 157 -3.91 -37.13 6.38
C GLY A 157 -4.28 -36.18 7.53
N THR A 158 -5.26 -35.29 7.36
CA THR A 158 -5.62 -34.29 8.37
C THR A 158 -6.97 -34.61 9.04
N PRO A 159 -7.06 -34.66 10.38
CA PRO A 159 -8.32 -34.91 11.08
C PRO A 159 -9.40 -33.87 10.77
N PRO A 160 -10.69 -34.24 10.73
CA PRO A 160 -11.78 -33.30 10.47
C PRO A 160 -11.85 -32.17 11.50
N LEU A 161 -12.13 -30.96 11.00
CA LEU A 161 -12.35 -29.75 11.77
C LEU A 161 -13.70 -29.16 11.36
N TYR A 162 -14.56 -28.84 12.30
CA TYR A 162 -15.91 -28.35 12.04
C TYR A 162 -16.09 -26.94 12.54
N LEU A 163 -16.75 -26.12 11.72
CA LEU A 163 -17.22 -24.80 12.13
C LEU A 163 -18.52 -24.95 12.92
N TRP A 164 -18.58 -24.29 14.06
CA TRP A 164 -19.77 -24.06 14.84
C TRP A 164 -20.04 -22.56 14.91
N TYR A 165 -21.29 -22.16 14.75
CA TYR A 165 -21.68 -20.76 14.92
C TYR A 165 -22.90 -20.64 15.85
N ARG A 166 -22.94 -19.54 16.60
CA ARG A 166 -24.02 -19.22 17.53
C ARG A 166 -24.84 -18.07 16.99
N THR A 167 -26.15 -18.23 16.96
CA THR A 167 -27.08 -17.12 16.69
C THR A 167 -27.57 -16.52 18.00
N GLY A 168 -27.52 -15.20 18.12
CA GLY A 168 -28.00 -14.43 19.26
C GLY A 168 -29.45 -13.99 19.10
N LYS A 169 -29.75 -12.80 19.60
CA LYS A 169 -31.06 -12.13 19.45
C LYS A 169 -31.33 -11.74 18.00
N THR A 170 -32.55 -11.28 17.73
CA THR A 170 -32.88 -10.59 16.50
C THR A 170 -32.25 -9.19 16.50
N PHE A 171 -31.95 -8.62 15.33
CA PHE A 171 -31.34 -7.27 15.26
C PHE A 171 -32.20 -6.19 15.96
N GLY A 172 -33.52 -6.31 15.88
CA GLY A 172 -34.48 -5.39 16.51
C GLY A 172 -34.44 -5.43 18.04
N ASP A 173 -34.09 -6.59 18.62
CA ASP A 173 -34.02 -6.80 20.06
C ASP A 173 -32.61 -6.53 20.65
N MET A 174 -31.63 -6.23 19.80
CA MET A 174 -30.26 -5.93 20.23
C MET A 174 -30.08 -4.46 20.60
N ASP A 175 -29.34 -4.20 21.67
CA ASP A 175 -28.81 -2.87 21.97
C ASP A 175 -27.60 -2.51 21.07
N ALA A 176 -27.10 -1.28 21.19
CA ALA A 176 -25.98 -0.81 20.36
C ALA A 176 -24.67 -1.60 20.59
N ALA A 177 -24.41 -2.03 21.83
CA ALA A 177 -23.21 -2.81 22.15
C ALA A 177 -23.32 -4.23 21.58
N GLU A 178 -24.49 -4.85 21.68
CA GLU A 178 -24.78 -6.15 21.07
C GLU A 178 -24.64 -6.09 19.54
N ARG A 179 -25.19 -5.04 18.90
CA ARG A 179 -25.05 -4.82 17.44
C ARG A 179 -23.60 -4.65 17.00
N SER A 180 -22.77 -3.97 17.79
CA SER A 180 -21.36 -3.79 17.46
C SER A 180 -20.54 -5.09 17.51
N ASN A 181 -21.05 -6.14 18.17
CA ASN A 181 -20.35 -7.40 18.38
C ASN A 181 -20.83 -8.56 17.48
N ILE A 182 -21.84 -8.34 16.64
CA ILE A 182 -22.29 -9.35 15.67
C ILE A 182 -21.20 -9.62 14.64
N VAL A 183 -21.17 -10.84 14.11
CA VAL A 183 -20.30 -11.19 12.99
C VAL A 183 -20.91 -10.61 11.72
N THR A 184 -20.16 -9.73 11.06
CA THR A 184 -20.59 -9.01 9.85
C THR A 184 -19.91 -9.51 8.59
N GLU A 185 -18.74 -10.15 8.71
CA GLU A 185 -17.97 -10.56 7.54
C GLU A 185 -17.04 -11.73 7.85
N LEU A 186 -16.78 -12.55 6.84
CA LEU A 186 -15.88 -13.69 6.90
C LEU A 186 -14.90 -13.66 5.73
N ASP A 187 -13.66 -14.04 6.01
CA ASP A 187 -12.56 -13.97 5.05
C ASP A 187 -11.52 -15.05 5.36
N VAL A 188 -10.61 -15.27 4.42
CA VAL A 188 -9.53 -16.27 4.54
C VAL A 188 -8.19 -15.55 4.42
N VAL A 189 -7.26 -15.81 5.32
CA VAL A 189 -5.87 -15.34 5.19
C VAL A 189 -4.94 -16.53 5.07
N TYR A 190 -3.91 -16.38 4.22
CA TYR A 190 -2.87 -17.38 4.04
C TYR A 190 -1.60 -16.92 4.75
N GLY A 191 -0.87 -17.85 5.33
CA GLY A 191 0.27 -17.57 6.19
C GLY A 191 -0.11 -17.25 7.65
N ASP A 192 0.89 -17.27 8.51
CA ASP A 192 0.70 -17.16 9.96
C ASP A 192 0.61 -15.72 10.49
N ASP A 193 0.78 -14.72 9.62
CA ASP A 193 0.71 -13.30 9.98
C ASP A 193 -0.69 -12.80 10.37
N ILE A 194 -0.75 -11.59 10.93
CA ILE A 194 -2.01 -10.97 11.36
C ILE A 194 -2.97 -10.80 10.16
N PRO A 195 -4.28 -11.05 10.34
CA PRO A 195 -5.26 -10.87 9.27
C PRO A 195 -5.45 -9.40 8.89
N TRP A 196 -6.25 -9.17 7.85
CA TRP A 196 -6.60 -7.82 7.38
C TRP A 196 -7.16 -6.95 8.52
N TYR A 197 -6.96 -5.62 8.44
CA TYR A 197 -7.41 -4.70 9.48
C TYR A 197 -8.88 -4.91 9.87
N GLY A 198 -9.13 -5.06 11.18
CA GLY A 198 -10.44 -5.29 11.76
C GLY A 198 -10.88 -6.75 11.82
N PHE A 199 -10.21 -7.66 11.13
CA PHE A 199 -10.47 -9.09 11.20
C PHE A 199 -9.70 -9.74 12.35
N GLU A 200 -10.23 -10.84 12.86
CA GLU A 200 -9.60 -11.71 13.85
C GLU A 200 -9.49 -13.13 13.30
N LYS A 201 -8.39 -13.82 13.62
CA LYS A 201 -8.18 -15.23 13.23
C LYS A 201 -9.01 -16.14 14.12
N LEU A 202 -9.53 -17.21 13.52
CA LEU A 202 -10.19 -18.29 14.22
C LEU A 202 -9.22 -19.46 14.41
N ASP A 203 -9.07 -19.89 15.66
CA ASP A 203 -8.27 -21.04 16.04
C ASP A 203 -9.07 -22.35 16.03
N PRO A 204 -8.46 -23.49 15.65
CA PRO A 204 -7.14 -23.62 15.02
C PRO A 204 -7.17 -23.32 13.51
N PRO A 205 -6.01 -23.22 12.81
CA PRO A 205 -5.99 -23.03 11.37
C PRO A 205 -6.70 -24.16 10.61
N THR A 206 -7.29 -23.82 9.47
CA THR A 206 -7.99 -24.78 8.61
C THR A 206 -7.00 -25.73 7.95
N VAL A 207 -5.86 -25.21 7.48
CA VAL A 207 -4.72 -25.98 6.98
C VAL A 207 -3.50 -25.60 7.82
N LEU A 208 -2.77 -26.60 8.30
CA LEU A 208 -1.51 -26.38 9.02
C LEU A 208 -0.37 -26.29 8.02
N HIS A 209 0.60 -25.41 8.29
CA HIS A 209 1.84 -25.36 7.51
C HIS A 209 2.54 -26.72 7.49
N HIS A 210 2.88 -27.21 6.30
CA HIS A 210 3.66 -28.45 6.12
C HIS A 210 4.41 -28.46 4.78
N ARG A 211 5.75 -28.40 4.85
CA ARG A 211 6.67 -28.40 3.70
C ARG A 211 6.37 -27.29 2.69
N GLU A 212 5.51 -27.58 1.72
CA GLU A 212 5.18 -26.71 0.59
C GLU A 212 3.85 -25.98 0.78
N THR A 213 3.11 -26.27 1.86
CA THR A 213 1.78 -25.68 2.09
C THR A 213 1.84 -24.61 3.17
N GLU A 214 1.30 -23.44 2.90
CA GLU A 214 1.13 -22.39 3.90
C GLU A 214 -0.08 -22.62 4.80
N SER A 215 0.02 -22.17 6.06
CA SER A 215 -1.12 -22.20 6.96
C SER A 215 -2.28 -21.40 6.37
N THR A 216 -3.49 -21.94 6.45
CA THR A 216 -4.71 -21.23 6.04
C THR A 216 -5.58 -21.00 7.25
N TRP A 217 -6.08 -19.77 7.38
CA TRP A 217 -6.84 -19.32 8.54
C TRP A 217 -8.18 -18.77 8.10
N LEU A 218 -9.25 -19.20 8.76
CA LEU A 218 -10.52 -18.50 8.69
C LEU A 218 -10.44 -17.26 9.57
N THR A 219 -10.98 -16.16 9.09
CA THR A 219 -10.99 -14.88 9.80
C THR A 219 -12.38 -14.30 9.80
N MET A 220 -12.71 -13.53 10.83
CA MET A 220 -14.02 -12.89 10.96
C MET A 220 -13.88 -11.43 11.37
N ARG A 221 -14.86 -10.62 10.99
CA ARG A 221 -15.01 -9.25 11.49
C ARG A 221 -16.29 -9.12 12.29
N ARG A 222 -16.18 -8.43 13.42
CA ARG A 222 -17.29 -8.03 14.26
C ARG A 222 -17.60 -6.56 14.09
N GLY A 223 -18.87 -6.27 13.82
CA GLY A 223 -19.37 -4.93 13.56
C GLY A 223 -18.61 -4.19 12.46
N VAL A 224 -18.79 -2.87 12.46
CA VAL A 224 -18.08 -1.99 11.53
C VAL A 224 -16.76 -1.52 12.14
N LYS A 225 -15.65 -1.85 11.49
CA LYS A 225 -14.31 -1.37 11.84
C LYS A 225 -13.72 -0.60 10.68
N LEU A 226 -13.90 0.73 10.70
CA LEU A 226 -13.35 1.62 9.68
C LEU A 226 -11.84 1.80 9.90
N PRO A 227 -11.00 1.61 8.87
CA PRO A 227 -9.58 1.96 8.94
C PRO A 227 -9.40 3.45 9.27
N PRO A 228 -8.55 3.81 10.25
CA PRO A 228 -8.26 5.22 10.53
C PRO A 228 -7.54 5.86 9.34
N ARG A 229 -7.90 7.11 9.04
CA ARG A 229 -7.32 7.88 7.94
C ARG A 229 -6.04 8.60 8.37
N ALA A 230 -5.11 8.75 7.43
CA ALA A 230 -3.97 9.64 7.62
C ALA A 230 -4.45 11.09 7.73
N SER A 231 -3.84 11.84 8.66
CA SER A 231 -4.00 13.30 8.67
C SER A 231 -3.29 13.91 7.46
N PRO A 232 -3.75 15.06 6.94
CA PRO A 232 -3.04 15.77 5.88
C PRO A 232 -1.58 16.03 6.26
N LEU A 233 -0.65 15.75 5.35
CA LEU A 233 0.78 15.94 5.60
C LEU A 233 1.10 17.41 5.85
N HIS A 234 1.82 17.68 6.93
CA HIS A 234 2.27 19.02 7.24
C HIS A 234 3.64 19.01 7.91
N PHE A 235 4.39 20.10 7.71
CA PHE A 235 5.58 20.39 8.50
C PHE A 235 5.20 20.59 9.96
N SER A 236 6.11 20.33 10.87
CA SER A 236 6.01 20.79 12.25
C SER A 236 5.99 22.33 12.33
N ARG A 237 5.63 22.88 13.50
CA ARG A 237 5.66 24.33 13.73
C ARG A 237 7.06 24.93 13.68
N ASP A 238 8.11 24.14 13.84
CA ASP A 238 9.52 24.54 13.66
C ASP A 238 10.05 24.27 12.24
N GLY A 239 9.16 23.91 11.29
CA GLY A 239 9.50 23.79 9.87
C GLY A 239 10.26 22.53 9.51
N LYS A 240 10.06 21.43 10.25
CA LYS A 240 10.66 20.11 10.00
C LYS A 240 9.64 19.12 9.42
N PHE A 241 10.12 18.21 8.60
CA PHE A 241 9.37 17.08 8.08
C PHE A 241 10.33 15.95 7.73
N LYS A 242 10.05 14.74 8.19
CA LYS A 242 10.94 13.58 8.01
C LYS A 242 10.26 12.48 7.20
N ILE A 243 10.96 11.99 6.17
CA ILE A 243 10.55 10.87 5.33
C ILE A 243 11.50 9.69 5.56
N LEU A 244 10.95 8.52 5.89
CA LEU A 244 11.67 7.25 5.86
C LEU A 244 11.37 6.52 4.56
N GLN A 245 12.39 6.29 3.74
CA GLN A 245 12.29 5.48 2.53
C GLN A 245 12.63 4.03 2.85
N VAL A 246 11.72 3.12 2.49
CA VAL A 246 11.85 1.67 2.65
C VAL A 246 11.75 1.02 1.27
N ALA A 247 12.79 0.35 0.81
CA ALA A 247 12.83 -0.25 -0.52
C ALA A 247 12.96 -1.77 -0.46
N ASP A 248 12.39 -2.47 -1.45
CA ASP A 248 12.71 -3.85 -1.80
C ASP A 248 12.50 -4.83 -0.62
N LEU A 249 11.26 -4.91 -0.11
CA LEU A 249 10.93 -5.80 1.00
C LEU A 249 10.82 -7.26 0.59
N HIS A 250 10.33 -7.57 -0.61
CA HIS A 250 10.19 -8.94 -1.09
C HIS A 250 9.50 -9.89 -0.08
N TYR A 251 8.39 -9.47 0.49
CA TYR A 251 7.64 -10.34 1.40
C TYR A 251 6.89 -11.40 0.62
N SER A 252 6.73 -12.56 1.25
CA SER A 252 6.01 -13.71 0.71
C SER A 252 4.71 -13.94 1.49
N VAL A 253 3.87 -14.85 1.01
CA VAL A 253 2.74 -15.34 1.83
C VAL A 253 3.30 -16.03 3.09
N SER A 254 4.35 -16.84 2.91
CA SER A 254 5.10 -17.50 3.99
C SER A 254 5.87 -16.50 4.85
N ALA A 255 6.52 -17.00 5.90
CA ALA A 255 7.40 -16.17 6.74
C ALA A 255 8.68 -15.67 6.01
N GLY A 256 8.89 -16.06 4.75
CA GLY A 256 10.03 -15.67 3.94
C GLY A 256 11.33 -16.41 4.30
N VAL A 257 12.27 -16.44 3.36
CA VAL A 257 13.61 -17.00 3.57
C VAL A 257 14.64 -15.88 3.57
N CYS A 258 15.49 -15.86 4.59
CA CYS A 258 16.60 -14.91 4.65
C CYS A 258 17.59 -15.14 3.50
N ARG A 259 17.85 -14.07 2.73
CA ARG A 259 18.88 -13.98 1.71
C ARG A 259 20.04 -13.15 2.25
N ASP A 260 21.25 -13.67 2.09
CA ASP A 260 22.51 -12.96 2.40
C ASP A 260 22.57 -12.36 3.82
N ALA A 261 21.90 -12.97 4.79
CA ALA A 261 21.84 -12.47 6.15
C ALA A 261 23.16 -12.76 6.91
N PRO A 262 23.64 -11.83 7.74
CA PRO A 262 24.85 -12.03 8.52
C PRO A 262 24.63 -13.12 9.60
N PRO A 263 25.71 -13.76 10.12
CA PRO A 263 25.60 -14.76 11.17
C PRO A 263 24.83 -14.31 12.42
N SER A 264 24.89 -13.01 12.74
CA SER A 264 24.13 -12.40 13.85
C SER A 264 22.61 -12.51 13.67
N ALA A 265 22.11 -12.57 12.43
CA ALA A 265 20.70 -12.72 12.11
C ALA A 265 20.24 -14.19 11.99
N ALA A 266 21.18 -15.15 11.98
CA ALA A 266 20.89 -16.55 11.66
C ALA A 266 19.87 -17.23 12.59
N ALA A 267 19.88 -16.89 13.89
CA ALA A 267 18.91 -17.43 14.84
C ALA A 267 17.48 -16.91 14.56
N GLY A 268 17.35 -15.62 14.24
CA GLY A 268 16.07 -14.99 13.90
C GLY A 268 15.52 -15.46 12.55
N CYS A 269 16.41 -15.76 11.59
CA CYS A 269 16.03 -16.29 10.28
C CYS A 269 15.30 -17.64 10.33
N LYS A 270 15.42 -18.42 11.42
CA LYS A 270 14.62 -19.64 11.61
C LYS A 270 13.12 -19.35 11.75
N ALA A 271 12.76 -18.15 12.20
CA ALA A 271 11.38 -17.69 12.34
C ALA A 271 10.86 -16.96 11.08
N GLY A 272 11.66 -16.92 10.01
CA GLY A 272 11.34 -16.27 8.74
C GLY A 272 11.85 -14.83 8.62
N SER A 273 12.25 -14.44 7.41
CA SER A 273 12.82 -13.13 7.11
C SER A 273 11.81 -11.99 7.18
N ASP A 274 10.53 -12.24 6.84
CA ASP A 274 9.48 -11.21 6.83
C ASP A 274 9.14 -10.76 8.25
N ASN A 275 9.03 -11.71 9.18
CA ASN A 275 8.78 -11.44 10.59
C ASN A 275 9.96 -10.67 11.20
N LEU A 276 11.19 -11.15 10.97
CA LEU A 276 12.40 -10.46 11.42
C LEU A 276 12.47 -9.03 10.88
N THR A 277 12.14 -8.83 9.61
CA THR A 277 12.13 -7.51 8.99
C THR A 277 11.07 -6.61 9.62
N THR A 278 9.83 -7.10 9.78
CA THR A 278 8.71 -6.33 10.32
C THR A 278 8.97 -5.92 11.77
N THR A 279 9.32 -6.87 12.63
CA THR A 279 9.47 -6.62 14.08
C THR A 279 10.80 -6.00 14.44
N SER A 280 11.89 -6.35 13.74
CA SER A 280 13.24 -5.97 14.14
C SER A 280 13.86 -4.87 13.28
N LEU A 281 13.56 -4.79 11.98
CA LEU A 281 14.15 -3.75 11.13
C LEU A 281 13.24 -2.54 11.01
N ILE A 282 12.08 -2.69 10.37
CA ILE A 282 11.15 -1.58 10.12
C ILE A 282 10.61 -1.04 11.44
N GLY A 283 10.14 -1.91 12.34
CA GLY A 283 9.63 -1.49 13.66
C GLY A 283 10.64 -0.63 14.44
N ARG A 284 11.89 -1.08 14.55
CA ARG A 284 12.95 -0.32 15.24
C ARG A 284 13.29 0.98 14.55
N MET A 285 13.36 0.97 13.22
CA MET A 285 13.59 2.18 12.44
C MET A 285 12.52 3.24 12.68
N LEU A 286 11.24 2.84 12.74
CA LEU A 286 10.15 3.74 13.06
C LEU A 286 10.25 4.28 14.49
N ASP A 287 10.69 3.46 15.45
CA ASP A 287 10.84 3.86 16.85
C ASP A 287 12.01 4.84 17.06
N ILE A 288 13.11 4.66 16.31
CA ILE A 288 14.31 5.51 16.36
C ILE A 288 14.08 6.81 15.60
N GLU A 289 13.67 6.73 14.33
CA GLU A 289 13.60 7.90 13.45
C GLU A 289 12.32 8.72 13.62
N LYS A 290 11.21 8.08 14.01
CA LYS A 290 9.88 8.70 14.16
C LYS A 290 9.52 9.58 12.96
N PRO A 291 9.46 9.01 11.74
CA PRO A 291 9.19 9.79 10.54
C PRO A 291 7.74 10.32 10.52
N ASP A 292 7.53 11.44 9.83
CA ASP A 292 6.21 11.99 9.54
C ASP A 292 5.53 11.27 8.36
N LEU A 293 6.33 10.64 7.50
CA LEU A 293 5.88 9.84 6.35
C LEU A 293 6.83 8.66 6.09
N VAL A 294 6.26 7.50 5.79
CA VAL A 294 7.01 6.36 5.22
C VAL A 294 6.69 6.23 3.74
N VAL A 295 7.72 6.07 2.91
CA VAL A 295 7.56 5.80 1.47
C VAL A 295 8.14 4.43 1.15
N PHE A 296 7.28 3.50 0.74
CA PHE A 296 7.66 2.19 0.24
C PHE A 296 7.96 2.26 -1.26
N THR A 297 9.22 2.08 -1.66
CA THR A 297 9.68 2.35 -3.03
C THR A 297 9.76 1.13 -3.94
N GLY A 298 8.67 0.36 -3.99
CA GLY A 298 8.49 -0.82 -4.86
C GLY A 298 9.03 -2.14 -4.27
N ASP A 299 8.62 -3.23 -4.91
CA ASP A 299 8.94 -4.62 -4.56
C ASP A 299 8.63 -4.93 -3.09
N GLN A 300 7.40 -4.60 -2.68
CA GLN A 300 6.90 -5.03 -1.38
C GLN A 300 6.64 -6.53 -1.38
N LEU A 301 6.17 -7.08 -2.50
CA LEU A 301 5.97 -8.49 -2.72
C LEU A 301 7.20 -9.08 -3.40
N ASN A 302 7.57 -10.32 -3.05
CA ASN A 302 8.72 -10.99 -3.67
C ASN A 302 8.47 -11.42 -5.12
N GLY A 303 7.20 -11.56 -5.52
CA GLY A 303 6.86 -12.22 -6.77
C GLY A 303 7.31 -13.69 -6.78
N GLN A 304 7.81 -14.15 -7.93
CA GLN A 304 8.48 -15.45 -8.10
C GLN A 304 7.70 -16.66 -7.56
N GLY A 305 6.36 -16.63 -7.62
CA GLY A 305 5.48 -17.68 -7.12
C GLY A 305 5.32 -17.75 -5.59
N THR A 306 6.03 -16.92 -4.83
CA THR A 306 5.99 -16.93 -3.35
C THR A 306 5.00 -15.92 -2.76
N SER A 307 4.60 -14.93 -3.56
CA SER A 307 3.61 -13.89 -3.23
C SER A 307 2.29 -14.12 -3.96
N TRP A 308 1.90 -15.39 -4.14
CA TRP A 308 0.74 -15.79 -4.94
C TRP A 308 -0.59 -15.21 -4.44
N ASP A 309 -0.63 -14.75 -3.18
CA ASP A 309 -1.72 -13.97 -2.63
C ASP A 309 -1.28 -12.57 -2.15
N PRO A 310 -1.39 -11.55 -3.00
CA PRO A 310 -1.05 -10.16 -2.66
C PRO A 310 -1.77 -9.61 -1.43
N LYS A 311 -3.02 -10.03 -1.17
CA LYS A 311 -3.79 -9.53 -0.02
C LYS A 311 -3.13 -9.86 1.32
N SER A 312 -2.65 -11.10 1.49
CA SER A 312 -1.97 -11.52 2.72
C SER A 312 -0.63 -10.78 2.90
N VAL A 313 0.08 -10.51 1.80
CA VAL A 313 1.36 -9.78 1.84
C VAL A 313 1.15 -8.28 2.12
N ILE A 314 0.14 -7.66 1.51
CA ILE A 314 -0.19 -6.24 1.70
C ILE A 314 -0.56 -5.94 3.16
N ALA A 315 -1.36 -6.80 3.79
CA ALA A 315 -1.65 -6.69 5.23
C ALA A 315 -0.39 -6.85 6.09
N LYS A 316 0.53 -7.72 5.68
CA LYS A 316 1.78 -8.00 6.40
C LYS A 316 2.75 -6.81 6.41
N PHE A 317 3.12 -6.28 5.23
CA PHE A 317 4.17 -5.25 5.17
C PHE A 317 3.75 -3.91 5.78
N SER A 318 2.46 -3.57 5.66
CA SER A 318 1.89 -2.31 6.18
C SER A 318 1.69 -2.31 7.70
N ARG A 319 1.93 -3.45 8.37
CA ARG A 319 1.67 -3.63 9.80
C ARG A 319 2.44 -2.62 10.67
N ALA A 320 3.74 -2.49 10.45
CA ALA A 320 4.61 -1.70 11.34
C ALA A 320 4.23 -0.21 11.37
N VAL A 321 3.80 0.33 10.21
CA VAL A 321 3.32 1.71 10.08
C VAL A 321 1.89 1.87 10.60
N THR A 322 1.04 0.86 10.38
CA THR A 322 -0.35 0.82 10.88
C THR A 322 -0.39 0.86 12.42
N GLU A 323 0.40 0.01 13.08
CA GLU A 323 0.44 -0.08 14.56
C GLU A 323 0.94 1.21 15.22
N ARG A 324 1.74 2.02 14.50
CA ARG A 324 2.33 3.26 15.00
C ARG A 324 1.58 4.52 14.58
N GLY A 325 0.52 4.39 13.77
CA GLY A 325 -0.22 5.54 13.28
C GLY A 325 0.55 6.43 12.31
N VAL A 326 1.56 5.88 11.62
CA VAL A 326 2.43 6.64 10.72
C VAL A 326 1.81 6.66 9.32
N PRO A 327 1.56 7.83 8.73
CA PRO A 327 1.14 7.94 7.33
C PRO A 327 2.14 7.30 6.40
N TRP A 328 1.65 6.63 5.36
CA TRP A 328 2.53 5.97 4.40
C TRP A 328 2.02 6.03 2.96
N ALA A 329 2.97 6.04 2.04
CA ALA A 329 2.76 6.02 0.59
C ALA A 329 3.53 4.86 -0.03
N VAL A 330 3.11 4.42 -1.21
CA VAL A 330 3.73 3.30 -1.93
C VAL A 330 3.76 3.55 -3.43
N ILE A 331 4.80 3.03 -4.06
CA ILE A 331 4.88 2.84 -5.51
C ILE A 331 5.11 1.36 -5.78
N PHE A 332 4.63 0.89 -6.93
CA PHE A 332 4.85 -0.48 -7.36
C PHE A 332 6.25 -0.66 -7.95
N GLY A 333 6.82 -1.83 -7.72
CA GLY A 333 7.98 -2.36 -8.42
C GLY A 333 7.62 -3.45 -9.42
N ASN A 334 8.65 -4.06 -9.99
CA ASN A 334 8.49 -5.09 -11.02
C ASN A 334 8.04 -6.44 -10.46
N HIS A 335 8.33 -6.74 -9.19
CA HIS A 335 7.91 -7.98 -8.55
C HIS A 335 6.46 -7.94 -8.02
N ASP A 336 5.89 -6.75 -7.81
CA ASP A 336 4.59 -6.61 -7.15
C ASP A 336 3.40 -7.17 -7.95
N GLU A 337 3.52 -7.34 -9.27
CA GLU A 337 2.49 -7.97 -10.12
C GLU A 337 2.98 -9.27 -10.78
N GLU A 338 4.19 -9.74 -10.47
CA GLU A 338 4.85 -10.81 -11.23
C GLU A 338 4.08 -12.15 -11.22
N THR A 339 3.35 -12.44 -10.13
CA THR A 339 2.57 -13.68 -10.01
C THR A 339 1.23 -13.64 -10.74
N GLY A 340 0.76 -12.48 -11.21
CA GLY A 340 -0.41 -12.34 -12.09
C GLY A 340 -1.79 -12.67 -11.49
N HIS A 341 -1.89 -13.10 -10.22
CA HIS A 341 -3.18 -13.46 -9.61
C HIS A 341 -4.07 -12.28 -9.23
N VAL A 342 -3.48 -11.12 -8.95
CA VAL A 342 -4.19 -9.87 -8.59
C VAL A 342 -3.47 -8.71 -9.27
N SER A 343 -4.20 -7.96 -10.10
CA SER A 343 -3.65 -6.84 -10.87
C SER A 343 -3.26 -5.66 -9.99
N LYS A 344 -2.36 -4.77 -10.45
CA LYS A 344 -2.06 -3.50 -9.74
C LYS A 344 -3.32 -2.68 -9.46
N GLU A 345 -4.31 -2.71 -10.36
CA GLU A 345 -5.63 -2.05 -10.19
C GLU A 345 -6.46 -2.60 -9.04
N GLU A 346 -6.33 -3.88 -8.72
CA GLU A 346 -6.99 -4.48 -7.57
C GLU A 346 -6.16 -4.27 -6.29
N GLN A 347 -4.83 -4.37 -6.41
CA GLN A 347 -3.91 -4.12 -5.30
C GLN A 347 -4.01 -2.68 -4.79
N VAL A 348 -4.18 -1.67 -5.66
CA VAL A 348 -4.32 -0.28 -5.22
C VAL A 348 -5.58 -0.07 -4.36
N LYS A 349 -6.67 -0.80 -4.63
CA LYS A 349 -7.89 -0.76 -3.80
C LYS A 349 -7.64 -1.37 -2.42
N LEU A 350 -6.84 -2.44 -2.35
CA LEU A 350 -6.41 -3.04 -1.09
C LEU A 350 -5.54 -2.06 -0.29
N LEU A 351 -4.55 -1.44 -0.94
CA LEU A 351 -3.67 -0.45 -0.32
C LEU A 351 -4.44 0.77 0.19
N GLN A 352 -5.43 1.25 -0.55
CA GLN A 352 -6.31 2.36 -0.13
C GLN A 352 -7.20 2.02 1.07
N ALA A 353 -7.54 0.75 1.24
CA ALA A 353 -8.40 0.27 2.33
C ALA A 353 -7.62 -0.01 3.63
N LEU A 354 -6.32 0.29 3.68
CA LEU A 354 -5.50 0.10 4.88
C LEU A 354 -5.37 1.39 5.72
N PRO A 355 -5.19 1.24 7.04
CA PRO A 355 -4.97 2.37 7.95
C PRO A 355 -3.82 3.28 7.50
N PHE A 356 -4.03 4.60 7.61
CA PHE A 356 -3.03 5.64 7.36
C PHE A 356 -2.40 5.63 5.94
N SER A 357 -3.00 4.92 5.00
CA SER A 357 -2.58 4.90 3.59
C SER A 357 -2.90 6.23 2.91
N LEU A 358 -1.92 6.76 2.17
CA LEU A 358 -2.05 7.94 1.32
C LEU A 358 -2.04 7.58 -0.17
N VAL A 359 -2.22 6.30 -0.49
CA VAL A 359 -2.09 5.77 -1.85
C VAL A 359 -3.26 6.21 -2.72
N GLU A 360 -2.98 6.67 -3.93
CA GLU A 360 -3.99 6.99 -4.92
C GLU A 360 -3.76 6.23 -6.22
N ARG A 361 -4.85 5.83 -6.89
CA ARG A 361 -4.78 5.13 -8.19
C ARG A 361 -4.21 6.00 -9.31
N GLY A 362 -4.41 7.32 -9.24
CA GLY A 362 -4.03 8.26 -10.30
C GLY A 362 -4.97 8.27 -11.51
N PRO A 363 -4.70 9.08 -12.55
CA PRO A 363 -5.57 9.22 -13.71
C PRO A 363 -5.62 7.95 -14.59
N LYS A 364 -6.81 7.56 -15.05
CA LYS A 364 -7.04 6.32 -15.84
C LYS A 364 -6.37 6.32 -17.22
N ASP A 365 -6.12 7.50 -17.76
CA ASP A 365 -5.51 7.75 -19.07
C ASP A 365 -3.98 7.86 -19.02
N VAL A 366 -3.39 7.75 -17.83
CA VAL A 366 -1.93 7.73 -17.62
C VAL A 366 -1.45 6.29 -17.47
N HIS A 367 -0.32 5.95 -18.08
CA HIS A 367 0.24 4.61 -18.04
C HIS A 367 0.61 4.20 -16.60
N GLY A 368 0.32 2.94 -16.25
CA GLY A 368 0.57 2.38 -14.92
C GLY A 368 -0.50 2.75 -13.89
N VAL A 369 -0.32 2.27 -12.67
CA VAL A 369 -1.24 2.44 -11.53
C VAL A 369 -0.46 3.01 -10.36
N GLY A 370 -0.99 4.02 -9.68
CA GLY A 370 -0.25 4.66 -8.59
C GLY A 370 0.58 5.87 -9.03
N ASN A 371 0.11 6.61 -10.05
CA ASN A 371 0.66 7.92 -10.41
C ASN A 371 -0.08 9.02 -9.65
N TYR A 372 0.52 9.59 -8.60
CA TYR A 372 -0.15 10.58 -7.74
C TYR A 372 0.81 11.59 -7.11
N VAL A 373 0.24 12.63 -6.49
CA VAL A 373 0.98 13.74 -5.89
C VAL A 373 0.50 13.95 -4.47
N LEU A 374 1.43 14.02 -3.51
CA LEU A 374 1.14 14.41 -2.14
C LEU A 374 1.78 15.76 -1.84
N ASN A 375 1.02 16.63 -1.18
CA ASN A 375 1.45 17.98 -0.84
C ASN A 375 1.65 18.06 0.68
N VAL A 376 2.85 18.46 1.10
CA VAL A 376 3.15 18.73 2.52
C VAL A 376 2.97 20.22 2.76
N LYS A 377 2.09 20.55 3.70
CA LYS A 377 1.66 21.92 3.96
C LYS A 377 2.32 22.53 5.19
N SER A 378 2.21 23.84 5.37
CA SER A 378 2.60 24.51 6.60
C SER A 378 1.67 24.12 7.76
N ALA A 379 2.22 24.13 8.99
CA ALA A 379 1.44 23.87 10.20
C ALA A 379 0.44 24.99 10.52
N ASP A 380 0.74 26.22 10.10
CA ASP A 380 -0.07 27.40 10.39
C ASP A 380 -1.43 27.39 9.66
N ALA A 381 -2.22 28.43 9.86
CA ALA A 381 -3.58 28.52 9.34
C ALA A 381 -3.63 28.67 7.80
N SER A 382 -2.56 29.16 7.16
CA SER A 382 -2.50 29.35 5.72
C SER A 382 -2.52 28.04 4.95
N LYS A 383 -2.03 26.95 5.56
CA LYS A 383 -1.88 25.64 4.93
C LYS A 383 -1.15 25.72 3.59
N THR A 384 -0.15 26.59 3.50
CA THR A 384 0.67 26.80 2.29
C THR A 384 1.40 25.51 1.94
N GLN A 385 1.42 25.12 0.66
CA GLN A 385 2.22 23.98 0.20
C GLN A 385 3.71 24.34 0.26
N LEU A 386 4.50 23.53 0.97
CA LEU A 386 5.92 23.77 1.23
C LEU A 386 6.85 22.68 0.66
N LEU A 387 6.30 21.51 0.32
CA LEU A 387 7.01 20.42 -0.35
C LEU A 387 6.02 19.61 -1.21
N THR A 388 6.44 19.24 -2.41
CA THR A 388 5.68 18.39 -3.33
C THR A 388 6.32 17.01 -3.43
N LEU A 389 5.52 15.96 -3.30
CA LEU A 389 5.96 14.58 -3.44
C LEU A 389 5.28 13.94 -4.65
N TYR A 390 6.06 13.51 -5.64
CA TYR A 390 5.57 12.84 -6.84
C TYR A 390 5.79 11.33 -6.74
N PHE A 391 4.77 10.54 -7.06
CA PHE A 391 4.83 9.07 -7.09
C PHE A 391 4.45 8.60 -8.48
N LEU A 392 5.31 7.80 -9.12
CA LEU A 392 5.09 7.29 -10.47
C LEU A 392 5.29 5.77 -10.52
N ASP A 393 4.46 5.10 -11.32
CA ASP A 393 4.62 3.68 -11.64
C ASP A 393 5.60 3.53 -12.81
N SER A 394 6.81 3.04 -12.52
CA SER A 394 7.80 2.76 -13.57
C SER A 394 7.44 1.57 -14.46
N GLY A 395 6.35 0.85 -14.16
CA GLY A 395 5.94 -0.38 -14.83
C GLY A 395 6.60 -1.61 -14.20
N SER A 396 6.45 -2.76 -14.88
CA SER A 396 7.05 -4.03 -14.45
C SER A 396 8.06 -4.51 -15.49
N TYR A 397 7.62 -5.29 -16.47
CA TYR A 397 8.47 -5.82 -17.54
C TYR A 397 7.87 -5.50 -18.91
N SER A 398 8.69 -4.97 -19.82
CA SER A 398 8.27 -4.60 -21.18
C SER A 398 8.37 -5.76 -22.17
N LYS A 399 9.23 -6.75 -21.89
CA LYS A 399 9.42 -7.96 -22.69
C LYS A 399 9.66 -9.18 -21.81
N GLY A 400 9.13 -10.30 -22.24
CA GLY A 400 9.39 -11.61 -21.67
C GLY A 400 8.77 -12.71 -22.51
N PHE A 401 8.92 -13.94 -22.07
CA PHE A 401 8.31 -15.11 -22.70
C PHE A 401 7.79 -16.05 -21.63
N PHE A 402 6.74 -16.80 -21.95
CA PHE A 402 6.29 -17.89 -21.09
C PHE A 402 7.16 -19.11 -21.35
N ASN A 403 7.72 -19.69 -20.29
CA ASN A 403 8.42 -20.97 -20.41
C ASN A 403 7.42 -22.11 -20.64
N PHE A 404 7.92 -23.33 -20.89
CA PHE A 404 7.09 -24.51 -21.18
C PHE A 404 6.06 -24.83 -20.07
N PHE A 405 6.32 -24.41 -18.83
CA PHE A 405 5.44 -24.60 -17.68
C PHE A 405 4.47 -23.43 -17.46
N GLY A 406 4.43 -22.45 -18.37
CA GLY A 406 3.53 -21.30 -18.28
C GLY A 406 3.98 -20.20 -17.32
N PHE A 407 5.21 -20.25 -16.81
CA PHE A 407 5.77 -19.16 -16.00
C PHE A 407 6.37 -18.08 -16.90
N PHE A 408 6.06 -16.82 -16.61
CA PHE A 408 6.62 -15.68 -17.33
C PHE A 408 8.10 -15.48 -16.95
N THR A 409 8.98 -15.50 -17.94
CA THR A 409 10.40 -15.19 -17.80
C THR A 409 10.66 -13.78 -18.36
N PRO A 410 10.94 -12.78 -17.52
CA PRO A 410 11.21 -11.43 -17.98
C PRO A 410 12.56 -11.32 -18.70
N THR A 411 12.64 -10.41 -19.68
CA THR A 411 13.87 -10.16 -20.47
C THR A 411 14.23 -8.67 -20.59
N ALA A 412 13.30 -7.78 -20.27
CA ALA A 412 13.54 -6.34 -20.19
C ALA A 412 12.57 -5.67 -19.22
N TYR A 413 13.11 -4.77 -18.40
CA TYR A 413 12.33 -3.88 -17.54
C TYR A 413 11.49 -2.88 -18.34
N ASP A 414 10.41 -2.41 -17.74
CA ASP A 414 9.59 -1.33 -18.27
C ASP A 414 10.12 0.06 -17.89
N TRP A 415 9.52 1.13 -18.41
CA TRP A 415 9.96 2.51 -18.17
C TRP A 415 8.81 3.52 -18.12
N ILE A 416 9.11 4.71 -17.62
CA ILE A 416 8.18 5.85 -17.57
C ILE A 416 7.80 6.28 -19.00
N ARG A 417 6.50 6.24 -19.31
CA ARG A 417 5.95 6.50 -20.65
C ARG A 417 5.64 7.97 -20.91
N LYS A 418 5.52 8.35 -22.18
CA LYS A 418 5.18 9.73 -22.59
C LYS A 418 3.91 10.29 -21.93
N SER A 419 2.88 9.47 -21.69
CA SER A 419 1.66 9.91 -20.99
C SER A 419 1.96 10.34 -19.55
N GLN A 420 2.84 9.62 -18.84
CA GLN A 420 3.30 9.98 -17.50
C GLN A 420 4.17 11.25 -17.52
N ILE A 421 5.03 11.42 -18.54
CA ILE A 421 5.82 12.66 -18.72
C ILE A 421 4.87 13.87 -18.83
N ASN A 422 3.87 13.78 -19.70
CA ASN A 422 2.91 14.86 -19.93
C ASN A 422 2.08 15.15 -18.68
N TRP A 423 1.62 14.10 -17.99
CA TRP A 423 0.91 14.23 -16.72
C TRP A 423 1.76 14.91 -15.65
N PHE A 424 3.02 14.48 -15.46
CA PHE A 424 3.93 15.10 -14.50
C PHE A 424 4.13 16.59 -14.79
N LEU A 425 4.38 16.96 -16.05
CA LEU A 425 4.52 18.37 -16.43
C LEU A 425 3.25 19.17 -16.15
N GLN A 426 2.07 18.58 -16.36
CA GLN A 426 0.80 19.21 -16.02
C GLN A 426 0.66 19.42 -14.51
N GLN A 427 1.02 18.42 -13.69
CA GLN A 427 0.99 18.55 -12.23
C GLN A 427 1.98 19.62 -11.75
N SER A 428 3.22 19.60 -12.26
CA SER A 428 4.24 20.61 -11.98
C SER A 428 3.78 22.01 -12.36
N ALA A 429 3.17 22.21 -13.53
CA ALA A 429 2.66 23.51 -13.96
C ALA A 429 1.52 24.04 -13.06
N ALA A 430 0.76 23.15 -12.42
CA ALA A 430 -0.31 23.53 -11.49
C ALA A 430 0.21 23.96 -10.10
N VAL A 431 1.47 23.67 -9.76
CA VAL A 431 2.08 24.06 -8.48
C VAL A 431 2.29 25.57 -8.45
N LYS A 432 1.68 26.23 -7.48
CA LYS A 432 1.78 27.69 -7.31
C LYS A 432 3.14 28.07 -6.70
N PRO A 433 3.87 29.03 -7.28
CA PRO A 433 5.03 29.64 -6.65
C PRO A 433 4.68 30.29 -5.31
N ILE A 434 5.58 30.19 -4.34
CA ILE A 434 5.49 30.85 -3.03
C ILE A 434 6.73 31.72 -2.81
N GLN A 435 6.64 32.67 -1.88
CA GLN A 435 7.82 33.39 -1.42
C GLN A 435 8.71 32.44 -0.61
N ARG A 436 9.97 32.32 -1.03
CA ARG A 436 10.97 31.45 -0.43
C ARG A 436 12.17 32.28 0.04
N PRO A 437 12.68 32.09 1.28
CA PRO A 437 12.21 31.13 2.29
C PRO A 437 10.84 31.51 2.87
N PHE A 438 10.04 30.48 3.20
CA PHE A 438 8.72 30.66 3.82
C PHE A 438 8.86 31.16 5.26
N HIS A 439 8.00 32.10 5.65
CA HIS A 439 7.89 32.60 7.02
C HIS A 439 6.45 32.35 7.49
N PRO A 440 6.24 31.60 8.58
CA PRO A 440 4.89 31.35 9.10
C PRO A 440 4.22 32.65 9.51
N ASP A 441 2.93 32.77 9.23
CA ASP A 441 2.09 33.82 9.81
C ASP A 441 1.99 33.58 11.32
N THR A 442 2.52 34.51 12.12
CA THR A 442 2.52 34.39 13.58
C THR A 442 1.35 35.12 14.23
N GLY A 443 0.50 35.79 13.44
CA GLY A 443 -0.57 36.67 13.92
C GLY A 443 -0.07 37.88 14.74
N LYS A 444 1.24 38.05 14.93
CA LYS A 444 1.85 39.21 15.59
C LYS A 444 2.02 40.41 14.65
N ASP A 445 1.78 40.15 13.38
CA ASP A 445 1.86 41.00 12.20
C ASP A 445 0.85 42.15 12.25
N PHE A 446 -0.26 41.96 12.97
CA PHE A 446 -1.33 42.94 13.15
C PHE A 446 -1.13 43.88 14.35
N GLY A 447 -0.02 43.76 15.09
CA GLY A 447 0.21 44.50 16.34
C GLY A 447 0.79 45.90 16.19
N HIS A 448 1.49 46.23 15.10
CA HIS A 448 2.19 47.51 14.99
C HIS A 448 2.10 48.12 13.60
N VAL A 449 0.97 48.73 13.32
CA VAL A 449 0.91 49.84 12.37
C VAL A 449 1.78 50.96 13.00
N TRP A 450 2.96 51.22 12.41
CA TRP A 450 3.90 52.32 12.73
C TRP A 450 4.89 52.16 13.89
N ALA A 451 5.87 51.26 13.76
CA ALA A 451 7.20 51.49 14.34
C ALA A 451 8.26 51.29 13.25
N ARG A 452 9.02 52.36 12.95
CA ARG A 452 10.22 52.30 12.10
C ARG A 452 11.15 51.22 12.66
N GLN A 453 11.38 50.16 11.89
CA GLN A 453 12.29 49.08 12.27
C GLN A 453 13.71 49.63 12.45
N GLY A 454 14.25 49.43 13.65
CA GLY A 454 15.64 49.69 13.99
C GLY A 454 16.57 48.74 13.23
N HIS A 455 17.75 49.26 12.94
CA HIS A 455 18.90 48.55 12.38
C HIS A 455 19.27 47.34 13.26
N ASP A 456 18.78 46.15 12.93
CA ASP A 456 19.40 44.85 13.26
C ASP A 456 18.72 43.69 12.48
N GLN A 457 18.34 43.93 11.23
CA GLN A 457 17.96 42.85 10.32
C GLN A 457 19.21 42.35 9.60
N VAL A 458 19.68 41.18 10.01
CA VAL A 458 20.54 40.32 9.18
C VAL A 458 19.93 40.26 7.79
N ALA A 459 20.68 40.68 6.77
CA ALA A 459 20.22 40.73 5.40
C ALA A 459 19.55 39.39 5.02
N PRO A 460 18.29 39.40 4.55
CA PRO A 460 17.63 38.17 4.16
C PRO A 460 18.42 37.55 2.99
N LEU A 461 18.59 36.23 3.00
CA LEU A 461 18.75 35.48 1.75
C LEU A 461 17.70 36.02 0.78
N ALA A 462 18.12 36.54 -0.38
CA ALA A 462 17.25 37.27 -1.30
C ALA A 462 15.97 36.46 -1.55
N ALA A 463 14.85 36.97 -1.04
CA ALA A 463 13.57 36.29 -1.16
C ALA A 463 13.24 36.12 -2.64
N LYS A 464 12.86 34.91 -3.04
CA LYS A 464 12.51 34.58 -4.42
C LYS A 464 11.09 34.03 -4.50
N LEU A 465 10.42 34.29 -5.61
CA LEU A 465 9.16 33.65 -5.95
C LEU A 465 9.47 32.38 -6.76
N ALA A 466 9.31 31.22 -6.13
CA ALA A 466 9.57 29.93 -6.75
C ALA A 466 8.63 28.86 -6.18
N LYS A 467 8.38 27.81 -6.95
CA LYS A 467 7.64 26.65 -6.48
C LYS A 467 8.33 26.02 -5.25
N PRO A 468 7.57 25.36 -4.37
CA PRO A 468 8.13 24.47 -3.36
C PRO A 468 9.14 23.48 -3.96
N ASN A 469 10.15 23.08 -3.20
CA ASN A 469 11.02 21.98 -3.62
C ASN A 469 10.18 20.71 -3.80
N ALA A 470 10.60 19.83 -4.71
CA ALA A 470 9.94 18.55 -4.91
C ALA A 470 10.89 17.34 -4.77
N ILE A 471 10.35 16.23 -4.27
CA ILE A 471 10.97 14.90 -4.26
C ILE A 471 10.08 13.97 -5.08
N MET A 472 10.68 13.12 -5.89
CA MET A 472 9.97 12.16 -6.74
C MET A 472 10.38 10.73 -6.40
N PHE A 473 9.44 9.80 -6.44
CA PHE A 473 9.67 8.38 -6.20
C PHE A 473 9.11 7.55 -7.36
N PHE A 474 9.93 6.64 -7.87
CA PHE A 474 9.54 5.54 -8.76
C PHE A 474 10.55 4.41 -8.59
N HIS A 475 10.17 3.17 -8.90
CA HIS A 475 10.93 2.02 -8.43
C HIS A 475 12.20 1.78 -9.26
N MET A 476 12.04 1.57 -10.57
CA MET A 476 13.17 1.28 -11.47
C MET A 476 13.91 2.58 -11.84
N PRO A 477 15.23 2.65 -11.66
CA PRO A 477 16.00 3.87 -11.91
C PRO A 477 16.01 4.24 -13.40
N LEU A 478 16.23 5.53 -13.68
CA LEU A 478 16.42 6.00 -15.04
C LEU A 478 17.82 5.60 -15.53
N PRO A 479 18.04 5.45 -16.86
CA PRO A 479 19.38 5.28 -17.39
C PRO A 479 20.36 6.37 -16.93
N GLU A 480 19.87 7.61 -16.80
CA GLU A 480 20.68 8.76 -16.42
C GLU A 480 21.18 8.73 -14.98
N THR A 481 20.59 7.91 -14.11
CA THR A 481 21.10 7.64 -12.76
C THR A 481 22.55 7.14 -12.78
N TYR A 482 22.94 6.42 -13.84
CA TYR A 482 24.28 5.85 -13.99
C TYR A 482 25.25 6.75 -14.78
N ASN A 483 24.83 7.94 -15.19
CA ASN A 483 25.71 8.91 -15.84
C ASN A 483 26.81 9.41 -14.89
N LYS A 484 27.81 10.07 -15.48
CA LYS A 484 28.87 10.75 -14.72
C LYS A 484 28.25 11.80 -13.80
N ALA A 485 28.65 11.75 -12.52
CA ALA A 485 28.19 12.71 -11.52
C ALA A 485 28.68 14.14 -11.82
N ASP A 486 27.89 15.11 -11.39
CA ASP A 486 28.32 16.51 -11.29
C ASP A 486 29.52 16.61 -10.34
N VAL A 487 30.34 17.66 -10.49
CA VAL A 487 31.53 17.90 -9.65
C VAL A 487 31.22 19.06 -8.71
N GLY A 488 31.35 18.84 -7.41
CA GLY A 488 31.11 19.89 -6.42
C GLY A 488 32.26 20.89 -6.31
N ALA A 489 32.07 21.96 -5.55
CA ALA A 489 33.08 23.01 -5.33
C ALA A 489 34.46 22.52 -4.85
N ASN A 490 34.55 21.34 -4.23
CA ASN A 490 35.81 20.72 -3.79
C ASN A 490 36.52 19.90 -4.88
N GLY A 491 36.02 19.93 -6.13
CA GLY A 491 36.56 19.17 -7.25
C GLY A 491 36.27 17.67 -7.22
N LYS A 492 35.48 17.17 -6.25
CA LYS A 492 35.10 15.76 -6.15
C LYS A 492 33.75 15.50 -6.81
N PRO A 493 33.54 14.30 -7.40
CA PRO A 493 32.23 13.89 -7.87
C PRO A 493 31.20 13.93 -6.74
N LEU A 494 30.01 14.44 -7.04
CA LEU A 494 28.84 14.42 -6.16
C LEU A 494 28.16 13.05 -6.24
N ASP A 495 28.87 12.05 -5.71
CA ASP A 495 28.45 10.66 -5.63
C ASP A 495 28.84 10.13 -4.24
N ILE A 496 27.85 9.95 -3.37
CA ILE A 496 28.05 9.62 -1.97
C ILE A 496 27.34 8.30 -1.65
N GLY A 497 28.09 7.34 -1.12
CA GLY A 497 27.60 6.01 -0.76
C GLY A 497 28.17 4.91 -1.66
N ILE A 498 27.47 3.79 -1.73
CA ILE A 498 27.92 2.55 -2.37
C ILE A 498 27.13 2.29 -3.66
N SER A 499 27.84 2.03 -4.74
CA SER A 499 27.29 1.59 -6.03
C SER A 499 28.23 0.63 -6.76
N GLY A 500 27.76 0.01 -7.84
CA GLY A 500 28.56 -0.88 -8.69
C GLY A 500 28.77 -2.28 -8.12
N GLN A 501 28.02 -2.65 -7.08
CA GLN A 501 28.02 -4.00 -6.51
C GLN A 501 27.08 -4.97 -7.22
N GLU A 502 26.24 -4.44 -8.12
CA GLU A 502 25.29 -5.16 -8.97
C GLU A 502 25.23 -4.49 -10.36
N PRO A 503 24.69 -5.17 -11.39
CA PRO A 503 24.46 -4.57 -12.71
C PRO A 503 23.46 -3.42 -12.65
N ASN A 504 23.51 -2.52 -13.63
CA ASN A 504 22.54 -1.43 -13.72
C ASN A 504 21.11 -1.98 -13.87
N GLY A 505 20.21 -1.53 -12.99
CA GLY A 505 18.81 -1.93 -12.95
C GLY A 505 17.88 -1.06 -13.81
N ASN A 506 18.41 -0.16 -14.64
CA ASN A 506 17.55 0.66 -15.51
C ASN A 506 17.01 -0.13 -16.71
N ALA A 507 15.88 0.34 -17.24
CA ALA A 507 15.37 -0.14 -18.52
C ALA A 507 16.32 0.19 -19.68
N LYS A 508 16.34 -0.69 -20.69
CA LYS A 508 17.12 -0.50 -21.93
C LYS A 508 16.48 0.51 -22.89
N SER A 509 15.22 0.85 -22.66
CA SER A 509 14.44 1.80 -23.45
C SER A 509 13.98 2.95 -22.56
N ASN A 510 13.68 4.11 -23.15
CA ASN A 510 13.30 5.32 -22.45
C ASN A 510 12.52 6.24 -23.40
N ASP A 511 11.46 6.90 -22.89
CA ASP A 511 10.70 7.95 -23.61
C ASP A 511 11.27 9.36 -23.36
N GLY A 512 12.43 9.45 -22.71
CA GLY A 512 13.15 10.70 -22.45
C GLY A 512 12.72 11.42 -21.18
N PHE A 513 12.16 10.72 -20.17
CA PHE A 513 11.58 11.37 -19.00
C PHE A 513 12.52 12.35 -18.27
N PHE A 514 13.82 12.04 -18.20
CA PHE A 514 14.77 12.96 -17.58
C PHE A 514 14.92 14.27 -18.38
N ALA A 515 15.15 14.18 -19.69
CA ALA A 515 15.36 15.36 -20.53
C ALA A 515 14.06 16.13 -20.83
N ASP A 516 12.96 15.42 -21.08
CA ASP A 516 11.69 15.98 -21.51
C ASP A 516 10.70 16.23 -20.36
N GLY A 517 10.93 15.66 -19.19
CA GLY A 517 10.13 15.89 -18.00
C GLY A 517 10.93 16.68 -16.96
N ILE A 518 11.85 15.99 -16.29
CA ILE A 518 12.56 16.52 -15.11
C ILE A 518 13.31 17.81 -15.40
N LEU A 519 14.10 17.87 -16.47
CA LEU A 519 14.88 19.06 -16.81
C LEU A 519 14.04 20.22 -17.36
N LYS A 520 12.79 19.97 -17.79
CA LYS A 520 11.85 21.00 -18.26
C LYS A 520 10.96 21.53 -17.15
N ALA A 521 10.74 20.77 -16.09
CA ALA A 521 9.99 21.21 -14.92
C ALA A 521 10.87 22.13 -14.05
N MET A 522 10.78 23.44 -14.28
CA MET A 522 11.57 24.45 -13.58
C MET A 522 10.88 24.90 -12.27
N GLU A 523 11.68 25.31 -11.29
CA GLU A 523 11.15 25.88 -10.04
C GLU A 523 10.55 27.28 -10.24
N SER A 524 10.91 27.98 -11.32
CA SER A 524 10.46 29.33 -11.66
C SER A 524 10.54 29.54 -13.17
N ASP A 525 9.61 30.31 -13.73
CA ASP A 525 9.61 30.70 -15.15
C ASP A 525 10.59 31.85 -15.45
N HIS A 526 11.21 32.43 -14.42
CA HIS A 526 12.19 33.49 -14.59
C HIS A 526 13.48 32.98 -15.22
N VAL A 527 13.88 33.64 -16.33
CA VAL A 527 15.02 33.30 -17.21
C VAL A 527 16.37 33.18 -16.48
N SER A 528 16.50 33.71 -15.27
CA SER A 528 17.73 33.65 -14.47
C SER A 528 17.85 32.39 -13.59
N SER A 529 16.79 31.59 -13.41
CA SER A 529 16.83 30.37 -12.60
C SER A 529 16.86 29.12 -13.49
N ASN A 530 18.04 28.51 -13.63
CA ASN A 530 18.21 27.23 -14.32
C ASN A 530 18.01 26.02 -13.38
N LEU A 531 17.22 26.17 -12.32
CA LEU A 531 16.99 25.14 -11.31
C LEU A 531 15.69 24.38 -11.56
N GLN A 532 15.78 23.05 -11.54
CA GLN A 532 14.64 22.15 -11.67
C GLN A 532 13.78 22.17 -10.40
N GLU A 533 12.47 21.99 -10.54
CA GLU A 533 11.54 21.86 -9.42
C GLU A 533 11.86 20.62 -8.56
N VAL A 534 12.05 19.47 -9.23
CA VAL A 534 12.42 18.21 -8.62
C VAL A 534 13.90 18.25 -8.25
N LYS A 535 14.18 18.11 -6.96
CA LYS A 535 15.55 18.14 -6.43
C LYS A 535 16.13 16.75 -6.22
N VAL A 536 15.26 15.81 -5.85
CA VAL A 536 15.64 14.44 -5.48
C VAL A 536 14.69 13.45 -6.14
N ILE A 537 15.26 12.38 -6.69
CA ILE A 537 14.57 11.20 -7.20
C ILE A 537 15.00 10.02 -6.34
N GLY A 538 14.05 9.41 -5.63
CA GLY A 538 14.23 8.22 -4.80
C GLY A 538 13.85 6.96 -5.56
N ASN A 539 14.76 5.98 -5.62
CA ASN A 539 14.55 4.69 -6.29
C ASN A 539 14.74 3.50 -5.34
N GLY A 540 14.12 2.36 -5.68
CA GLY A 540 14.42 1.03 -5.13
C GLY A 540 15.17 0.20 -6.17
N HIS A 541 14.78 -1.06 -6.36
CA HIS A 541 15.14 -1.96 -7.46
C HIS A 541 16.60 -2.43 -7.51
N SER A 542 17.55 -1.59 -7.12
CA SER A 542 18.97 -1.91 -7.01
C SER A 542 19.29 -2.09 -5.54
N HIS A 543 19.40 -3.34 -5.12
CA HIS A 543 19.29 -3.76 -3.71
C HIS A 543 20.55 -3.45 -2.89
N VAL A 544 21.70 -3.52 -3.56
CA VAL A 544 23.04 -3.30 -2.99
C VAL A 544 23.69 -2.03 -3.55
N THR A 545 22.89 -1.22 -4.23
CA THR A 545 23.18 0.14 -4.63
C THR A 545 22.37 1.06 -3.73
N GLU A 546 23.06 2.01 -3.12
CA GLU A 546 22.44 2.86 -2.10
C GLU A 546 22.92 4.30 -2.20
N ASN A 547 23.76 4.63 -3.18
CA ASN A 547 24.37 5.95 -3.28
C ASN A 547 23.35 7.04 -3.63
N CYS A 548 23.71 8.28 -3.29
CA CYS A 548 23.12 9.48 -3.88
C CYS A 548 24.10 10.08 -4.88
N ARG A 549 23.68 10.17 -6.14
CA ARG A 549 24.46 10.77 -7.23
C ARG A 549 23.74 11.97 -7.82
N ARG A 550 24.43 13.10 -7.96
CA ARG A 550 23.89 14.27 -8.66
C ARG A 550 24.24 14.25 -10.13
N VAL A 551 23.25 14.39 -11.00
CA VAL A 551 23.42 14.48 -12.46
C VAL A 551 22.59 15.65 -12.97
N LYS A 552 23.23 16.60 -13.64
CA LYS A 552 22.59 17.81 -14.19
C LYS A 552 21.71 18.53 -13.15
N GLY A 553 22.23 18.67 -11.94
CA GLY A 553 21.56 19.42 -10.87
C GLY A 553 20.58 18.61 -10.01
N VAL A 554 20.17 17.40 -10.42
CA VAL A 554 19.18 16.56 -9.72
C VAL A 554 19.86 15.38 -9.03
N TRP A 555 19.46 15.08 -7.80
CA TRP A 555 19.98 13.95 -7.03
C TRP A 555 19.17 12.67 -7.27
N PHE A 556 19.84 11.58 -7.61
CA PHE A 556 19.29 10.23 -7.67
C PHE A 556 19.77 9.46 -6.46
N CYS A 557 18.85 8.99 -5.62
CA CYS A 557 19.14 8.38 -4.33
C CYS A 557 18.45 7.02 -4.22
N PHE A 558 19.22 5.95 -4.09
CA PHE A 558 18.67 4.62 -3.84
C PHE A 558 18.35 4.41 -2.36
N GLY A 559 17.27 3.71 -2.06
CA GLY A 559 16.86 3.39 -0.69
C GLY A 559 17.76 2.35 -0.01
N GLY A 560 18.30 1.40 -0.78
CA GLY A 560 18.97 0.21 -0.28
C GLY A 560 17.97 -0.85 0.23
N GLY A 561 18.30 -2.14 0.06
CA GLY A 561 17.40 -3.24 0.41
C GLY A 561 17.03 -3.26 1.89
N GLY A 562 15.73 -3.10 2.18
CA GLY A 562 15.17 -2.89 3.52
C GLY A 562 14.71 -4.15 4.26
N SER A 563 14.94 -5.35 3.71
CA SER A 563 14.55 -6.61 4.33
C SER A 563 15.57 -7.72 4.11
N TYR A 564 15.50 -8.76 4.93
CA TYR A 564 16.25 -9.99 4.67
C TYR A 564 15.64 -10.88 3.60
N SER A 565 14.41 -10.60 3.14
CA SER A 565 13.77 -11.35 2.05
C SER A 565 14.21 -10.80 0.69
N GLY A 566 14.59 -9.52 0.61
CA GLY A 566 15.11 -8.90 -0.60
C GLY A 566 16.50 -9.42 -0.96
N TYR A 567 16.85 -9.32 -2.24
CA TYR A 567 18.22 -9.63 -2.67
C TYR A 567 19.24 -8.81 -1.87
N GLY A 568 20.41 -9.39 -1.62
CA GLY A 568 21.45 -8.76 -0.82
C GLY A 568 22.82 -9.26 -1.21
N LYS A 569 23.78 -9.03 -0.31
CA LYS A 569 25.15 -9.52 -0.45
C LYS A 569 25.75 -9.65 0.94
N LEU A 570 26.43 -10.76 1.22
CA LEU A 570 27.14 -10.93 2.48
C LEU A 570 28.13 -9.78 2.69
N GLY A 571 28.07 -9.14 3.86
CA GLY A 571 28.85 -7.94 4.18
C GLY A 571 28.22 -6.62 3.74
N PHE A 572 27.02 -6.64 3.16
CA PHE A 572 26.21 -5.45 2.91
C PHE A 572 25.01 -5.43 3.86
N ASP A 573 25.06 -4.55 4.85
CA ASP A 573 24.00 -4.41 5.83
C ASP A 573 22.70 -3.92 5.19
N ARG A 574 21.56 -4.46 5.64
CA ARG A 574 20.24 -3.89 5.33
C ARG A 574 20.18 -2.47 5.87
N ARG A 575 19.57 -1.59 5.11
CA ARG A 575 19.61 -0.16 5.40
C ARG A 575 18.37 0.56 4.92
N PHE A 576 18.17 1.72 5.52
CA PHE A 576 17.02 2.57 5.26
C PHE A 576 17.50 4.00 5.07
N ARG A 577 16.94 4.67 4.06
CA ARG A 577 17.27 6.06 3.78
C ARG A 577 16.29 6.99 4.47
N VAL A 578 16.82 8.04 5.09
CA VAL A 578 16.03 9.11 5.69
C VAL A 578 16.23 10.37 4.88
N TYR A 579 15.14 11.09 4.62
CA TYR A 579 15.17 12.48 4.20
C TYR A 579 14.67 13.32 5.37
N ASP A 580 15.55 14.15 5.90
CA ASP A 580 15.26 15.10 6.96
C ASP A 580 15.16 16.50 6.35
N ILE A 581 13.93 16.95 6.16
CA ILE A 581 13.61 18.23 5.54
C ILE A 581 13.42 19.27 6.64
N ALA A 582 14.12 20.38 6.52
CA ALA A 582 14.10 21.48 7.48
C ALA A 582 13.89 22.82 6.79
N ASP A 583 13.82 23.89 7.58
CA ASP A 583 13.66 25.27 7.11
C ASP A 583 12.45 25.43 6.18
N TYR A 584 11.32 24.80 6.55
CA TYR A 584 10.07 24.86 5.80
C TYR A 584 10.19 24.40 4.34
N GLY A 585 11.05 23.41 4.09
CA GLY A 585 11.26 22.82 2.77
C GLY A 585 12.50 23.33 2.03
N GLU A 586 13.23 24.31 2.56
CA GLU A 586 14.43 24.86 1.92
C GLU A 586 15.64 23.94 2.00
N THR A 587 15.76 23.16 3.08
CA THR A 587 16.89 22.27 3.32
C THR A 587 16.44 20.82 3.22
N ILE A 588 17.09 20.03 2.36
CA ILE A 588 16.89 18.58 2.26
C ILE A 588 18.20 17.90 2.62
N ARG A 589 18.23 17.28 3.81
CA ARG A 589 19.33 16.43 4.26
C ARG A 589 18.95 14.96 4.07
N THR A 590 19.91 14.12 3.72
CA THR A 590 19.72 12.67 3.70
C THR A 590 20.85 11.96 4.40
N TYR A 591 20.53 10.80 4.97
CA TYR A 591 21.47 9.87 5.57
C TYR A 591 20.85 8.47 5.53
N LYS A 592 21.63 7.45 5.91
CA LYS A 592 21.11 6.09 6.08
C LYS A 592 21.36 5.58 7.48
N ARG A 593 20.54 4.62 7.86
CA ARG A 593 20.66 3.80 9.05
C ARG A 593 20.82 2.36 8.61
N THR A 594 21.85 1.70 9.09
CA THR A 594 22.15 0.29 8.78
C THR A 594 21.69 -0.58 9.94
N GLU A 595 21.37 -1.85 9.68
CA GLU A 595 21.06 -2.81 10.76
C GLU A 595 22.23 -3.08 11.71
N HIS A 596 23.43 -2.64 11.34
CA HIS A 596 24.63 -2.72 12.15
C HIS A 596 24.45 -1.99 13.48
N ASN A 597 25.00 -2.57 14.56
CA ASN A 597 24.93 -2.03 15.93
C ASN A 597 23.54 -1.49 16.30
N ASN A 598 22.49 -2.25 15.94
CA ASN A 598 21.11 -1.90 16.28
C ASN A 598 20.70 -0.49 15.77
N PHE A 599 21.09 -0.13 14.54
CA PHE A 599 20.75 1.15 13.91
C PHE A 599 21.35 2.39 14.57
N GLU A 600 22.32 2.24 15.49
CA GLU A 600 22.99 3.39 16.10
C GLU A 600 23.85 4.18 15.08
N GLU A 601 24.34 3.50 14.05
CA GLU A 601 25.19 4.10 13.02
C GLU A 601 24.38 4.93 12.01
N VAL A 602 24.82 6.17 11.80
CA VAL A 602 24.37 7.03 10.70
C VAL A 602 25.47 7.09 9.65
N THR A 603 25.15 6.75 8.41
CA THR A 603 26.11 6.73 7.30
C THR A 603 25.71 7.67 6.18
N ASP A 604 26.73 8.17 5.46
CA ASP A 604 26.61 9.00 4.26
C ASP A 604 25.67 10.21 4.41
N GLU A 605 25.76 10.86 5.57
CA GLU A 605 25.02 12.10 5.83
C GLU A 605 25.48 13.22 4.88
N VAL A 606 24.52 13.81 4.17
CA VAL A 606 24.77 14.90 3.22
C VAL A 606 23.56 15.82 3.10
N ILE A 607 23.82 17.12 2.97
CA ILE A 607 22.83 18.13 2.60
C ILE A 607 22.76 18.19 1.07
N LEU A 608 21.63 17.78 0.50
CA LEU A 608 21.39 17.73 -0.95
C LEU A 608 20.97 19.08 -1.51
N VAL A 609 20.18 19.82 -0.73
CA VAL A 609 19.55 21.10 -1.10
C VAL A 609 19.59 22.04 0.10
N GLY A 610 19.79 23.33 -0.15
CA GLY A 610 19.72 24.37 0.88
C GLY A 610 21.10 24.80 1.38
N LYS A 611 21.11 25.49 2.52
CA LYS A 611 22.34 26.05 3.10
C LYS A 611 23.27 24.91 3.52
N GLY A 612 24.52 24.96 3.05
CA GLY A 612 25.51 23.92 3.33
C GLY A 612 25.51 22.74 2.36
N ALA A 613 24.67 22.76 1.32
CA ALA A 613 24.77 21.81 0.22
C ALA A 613 26.12 21.93 -0.50
N ARG A 614 26.71 20.79 -0.87
CA ARG A 614 27.93 20.74 -1.69
C ARG A 614 27.52 20.98 -3.14
N VAL A 615 27.42 22.26 -3.54
CA VAL A 615 27.08 22.67 -4.92
C VAL A 615 28.31 22.65 -5.80
#